data_AF-A0A7X8V4K3-F1
#
_entry.id   AF-A0A7X8V4K3-F1
#
_cell.length_a   1.000
_cell.length_b   1.000
_cell.length_c   1.000
_cell.angle_alpha   90.00
_cell.angle_beta   90.00
_cell.angle_gamma   90.00
#
_symmetry.space_group_name_H-M   'P 1'
#
loop_
_entity.id
_entity.type
_entity.pdbx_description
1 polymer ?
#
loop_
_entity_poly.entity_id
_entity_poly.type
_entity_poly.pdbx_seq_one_letter_code
_entity_poly.pdbx_strand_id
1 'polypeptide(L)' 'MVYRTQMEAAKKGIITPEMQRVAGEERLAPEELRKRVAKGEVV' A
#
# COMPACT_ATOMS: atom_id res chain seq x y z
N MET A 1 1.13 -8.30 15.50
CA MET A 1 1.24 -8.00 14.06
C MET A 1 -0.15 -7.69 13.53
N VAL A 2 -0.45 -6.44 13.20
CA VAL A 2 -1.83 -5.97 12.95
C VAL A 2 -2.35 -6.33 11.54
N TYR A 3 -1.49 -6.88 10.66
CA TYR A 3 -1.83 -7.37 9.33
C TYR A 3 -0.85 -8.47 8.90
N ARG A 4 -1.28 -9.38 8.02
CA ARG A 4 -0.46 -10.48 7.49
C ARG A 4 0.01 -10.24 6.06
N THR A 5 -0.70 -9.41 5.30
CA THR A 5 -0.35 -9.07 3.91
C THR A 5 -0.43 -7.57 3.66
N GLN A 6 0.24 -7.10 2.61
CA GLN A 6 0.17 -5.70 2.15
C GLN A 6 -1.27 -5.32 1.75
N MET A 7 -2.01 -6.25 1.13
CA MET A 7 -3.43 -6.04 0.80
C MET A 7 -4.32 -5.91 2.05
N GLU A 8 -4.08 -6.71 3.10
CA GLU A 8 -4.79 -6.54 4.38
C GLU A 8 -4.48 -5.20 5.04
N ALA A 9 -3.20 -4.79 5.04
CA ALA A 9 -2.79 -3.48 5.53
C ALA A 9 -3.49 -2.36 4.76
N ALA A 10 -3.48 -2.45 3.44
CA ALA A 10 -4.12 -1.50 2.55
C ALA A 10 -5.63 -1.40 2.81
N LYS A 11 -6.35 -2.52 2.90
CA LYS A 11 -7.79 -2.54 3.20
C LYS A 11 -8.13 -1.95 4.58
N LYS A 12 -7.19 -2.01 5.53
CA LYS A 12 -7.30 -1.38 6.86
C LYS A 12 -6.92 0.11 6.87
N GLY A 13 -6.59 0.70 5.72
CA GLY A 13 -6.15 2.11 5.63
C GLY A 13 -4.72 2.34 6.09
N ILE A 14 -3.92 1.27 6.25
CA ILE A 14 -2.54 1.36 6.71
C ILE A 14 -1.64 1.54 5.48
N ILE A 15 -0.84 2.61 5.48
CA ILE A 15 0.27 2.78 4.54
C ILE A 15 1.51 2.14 5.18
N THR A 16 2.03 1.10 4.55
CA THR A 16 3.23 0.41 5.03
C THR A 16 4.52 1.12 4.59
N PRO A 17 5.66 0.86 5.25
CA PRO A 17 6.95 1.38 4.81
C PRO A 17 7.31 0.97 3.37
N GLU A 18 6.92 -0.25 2.96
CA GLU A 18 7.15 -0.73 1.60
C GLU A 18 6.32 0.07 0.59
N MET A 19 5.05 0.37 0.90
CA MET A 19 4.23 1.26 0.08
C MET A 19 4.84 2.67 -0.02
N GLN A 20 5.40 3.22 1.06
CA GLN A 20 6.06 4.53 0.98
C GLN A 20 7.27 4.51 0.06
N ARG A 21 8.07 3.45 0.11
CA ARG A 21 9.24 3.30 -0.76
C ARG A 21 8.85 3.21 -2.23
N VAL A 22 7.93 2.30 -2.56
CA VAL A 22 7.44 2.11 -3.94
C VAL A 22 6.75 3.36 -4.46
N ALA A 23 5.96 4.04 -3.63
CA ALA A 23 5.35 5.32 -4.00
C ALA A 23 6.40 6.39 -4.33
N GLY A 24 7.51 6.44 -3.60
CA GLY A 24 8.64 7.33 -3.92
C GLY A 24 9.32 6.98 -5.24
N GLU A 25 9.58 5.70 -5.49
CA GLU A 25 10.19 5.19 -6.72
C GLU A 25 9.30 5.48 -7.96
N GLU A 26 8.00 5.23 -7.84
CA GLU A 26 7.02 5.48 -8.91
C GLU A 26 6.54 6.93 -8.99
N ARG A 27 7.03 7.82 -8.09
CA ARG A 27 6.56 9.22 -7.95
C ARG A 27 5.04 9.32 -7.81
N LEU A 28 4.44 8.35 -7.12
CA LEU A 28 3.03 8.29 -6.78
C LEU A 28 2.81 8.77 -5.34
N ALA A 29 1.60 9.23 -5.03
CA ALA A 29 1.22 9.47 -3.65
C ALA A 29 1.10 8.11 -2.90
N PRO A 30 1.66 7.96 -1.69
CA PRO A 30 1.55 6.72 -0.92
C PRO A 30 0.11 6.25 -0.70
N GLU A 31 -0.81 7.19 -0.55
CA GLU A 31 -2.23 6.92 -0.38
C GLU A 31 -2.89 6.41 -1.69
N GLU A 32 -2.42 6.84 -2.85
CA GLU A 32 -2.89 6.32 -4.14
C GLU A 32 -2.42 4.88 -4.34
N LEU A 33 -1.16 4.60 -4.03
CA LEU A 33 -0.62 3.23 -4.07
C LEU A 33 -1.38 2.32 -3.11
N ARG A 34 -1.64 2.76 -1.87
CA ARG A 34 -2.44 2.00 -0.89
C ARG A 34 -3.82 1.64 -1.45
N LYS A 35 -4.51 2.57 -2.11
CA LYS A 35 -5.82 2.29 -2.73
C LYS A 35 -5.72 1.21 -3.82
N ARG A 36 -4.70 1.28 -4.68
CA ARG A 36 -4.48 0.28 -5.75
C ARG A 36 -4.18 -1.11 -5.16
N VAL A 37 -3.36 -1.17 -4.11
CA VAL A 37 -3.09 -2.42 -3.37
C VAL A 37 -4.35 -2.95 -2.68
N ALA A 38 -5.19 -2.08 -2.10
CA ALA A 38 -6.46 -2.47 -1.48
C ALA A 38 -7.46 -3.06 -2.51
N LYS A 39 -7.42 -2.56 -3.75
CA LYS A 39 -8.19 -3.06 -4.89
C LYS A 39 -7.63 -4.36 -5.50
N GLY A 40 -6.39 -4.71 -5.18
CA GLY A 40 -5.69 -5.86 -5.78
C GLY A 40 -5.14 -5.59 -7.19
N GLU A 41 -4.97 -4.31 -7.56
CA GLU A 41 -4.38 -3.91 -8.85
C GLU A 41 -2.85 -3.96 -8.85
N VAL A 42 -2.24 -3.97 -7.67
CA VAL A 42 -0.78 -3.98 -7.43
C VAL A 42 -0.51 -4.91 -6.23
N VAL A 43 0.52 -5.76 -6.33
CA VAL A 43 0.94 -6.75 -5.30
C VAL A 43 2.43 -6.62 -5.02
#